data_AF-B7Q462-F1
#
_entry.id   AF-B7Q462-F1
#
_cell.length_a   1.000
_cell.length_b   1.000
_cell.length_c   1.000
_cell.angle_alpha   90.00
_cell.angle_beta   90.00
_cell.angle_gamma   90.00
#
_symmetry.space_group_name_H-M   'P 1'
#
loop_
_entity.id
_entity.type
_entity.pdbx_description
1 polymer ?
#
loop_
_entity_poly.entity_id
_entity_poly.type
_entity_poly.pdbx_seq_one_letter_code
_entity_poly.pdbx_strand_id
1 'polypeptide(L)'
;LFRQSGTMAPRGLTLCLVVWSLRAVASSSPSCHISSRNTSASVTCSHFGSPSDFEHFIQRPLSHPTLSFLLKDSRLDALPSGAFVDVSATSLELSNVSVASFAFAESNPFAGLEASLESITFSDGSSLPESWVILKDLSNLINVSLSNLTLVNLTRDFGQLPASVRHVLVHSSTIGYVDEDWLGALPNLQAVTVQNSDLTVFLRSMLPKPAAALTTLELQ
;
A
#
# COMPACT_ATOMS: atom_id res chain seq x y z
N LEU A 1 -39.66 67.83 48.18
CA LEU A 1 -40.31 68.27 46.92
C LEU A 1 -39.93 67.28 45.83
N PHE A 2 -40.94 66.57 45.33
CA PHE A 2 -40.85 65.56 44.28
C PHE A 2 -40.27 66.11 42.98
N ARG A 3 -39.43 65.32 42.29
CA ARG A 3 -39.58 65.12 40.84
C ARG A 3 -38.93 63.82 40.39
N GLN A 4 -39.77 62.88 39.95
CA GLN A 4 -39.43 61.73 39.12
C GLN A 4 -39.13 62.18 37.68
N SER A 5 -38.20 61.47 37.03
CA SER A 5 -38.12 61.15 35.60
C SER A 5 -36.94 60.17 35.50
N GLY A 6 -37.04 58.89 35.13
CA GLY A 6 -37.94 58.24 34.18
C GLY A 6 -37.17 58.01 32.88
N THR A 7 -36.34 56.96 32.80
CA THR A 7 -35.82 56.43 31.53
C THR A 7 -35.54 54.93 31.61
N MET A 8 -35.76 54.31 30.45
CA MET A 8 -36.02 52.90 30.14
C MET A 8 -34.74 52.05 30.01
N ALA A 9 -34.87 50.73 30.19
CA ALA A 9 -33.82 49.70 30.13
C ALA A 9 -33.10 49.57 28.76
N PRO A 10 -32.01 48.79 28.64
CA PRO A 10 -32.19 47.36 28.40
C PRO A 10 -31.18 46.40 29.09
N ARG A 11 -31.60 45.15 29.11
CA ARG A 11 -30.93 43.95 29.62
C ARG A 11 -29.61 43.67 28.86
N GLY A 12 -28.50 43.54 29.60
CA GLY A 12 -27.24 43.05 29.04
C GLY A 12 -27.29 41.54 28.81
N LEU A 13 -27.23 41.13 27.54
CA LEU A 13 -27.00 39.75 27.13
C LEU A 13 -25.55 39.34 27.40
N THR A 14 -25.37 38.22 28.09
CA THR A 14 -24.11 37.50 28.24
C THR A 14 -23.69 36.93 26.89
N LEU A 15 -22.58 37.39 26.32
CA LEU A 15 -22.01 36.84 25.08
C LEU A 15 -20.88 35.86 25.43
N CYS A 16 -21.17 34.55 25.44
CA CYS A 16 -20.14 33.52 25.46
C CYS A 16 -19.52 33.39 24.06
N LEU A 17 -18.34 33.97 23.85
CA LEU A 17 -17.55 33.75 22.65
C LEU A 17 -16.90 32.36 22.73
N VAL A 18 -17.50 31.37 22.07
CA VAL A 18 -16.85 30.07 21.85
C VAL A 18 -15.86 30.26 20.70
N VAL A 19 -14.57 30.39 21.03
CA VAL A 19 -13.49 30.44 20.04
C VAL A 19 -13.31 29.03 19.48
N TRP A 20 -13.85 28.80 18.28
CA TRP A 20 -13.59 27.57 17.52
C TRP A 20 -12.21 27.70 16.90
N SER A 21 -11.20 27.12 17.55
CA SER A 21 -9.88 26.96 16.94
C SER A 21 -9.97 25.93 15.81
N LEU A 22 -10.10 26.42 14.57
CA LEU A 22 -9.88 25.61 13.37
C LEU A 22 -8.42 25.15 13.38
N ARG A 23 -8.20 23.89 13.78
CA ARG A 23 -6.94 23.22 13.48
C ARG A 23 -6.92 22.99 11.97
N ALA A 24 -6.16 23.81 11.25
CA ALA A 24 -5.79 23.49 9.88
C ALA A 24 -5.04 22.16 9.92
N VAL A 25 -5.65 21.11 9.39
CA VAL A 25 -4.95 19.87 9.11
C VAL A 25 -3.99 20.22 7.98
N ALA A 26 -2.69 20.25 8.27
CA ALA A 26 -1.68 20.42 7.24
C ALA A 26 -1.71 19.18 6.35
N SER A 27 -2.54 19.20 5.29
CA SER A 27 -2.41 18.26 4.20
C SER A 27 -1.27 18.72 3.33
N SER A 28 -0.16 17.99 3.33
CA SER A 28 0.91 18.17 2.36
C SER A 28 0.35 17.98 0.94
N SER A 29 0.80 18.82 -0.01
CA SER A 29 0.31 18.77 -1.38
C SER A 29 0.82 17.52 -2.13
N PRO A 30 0.02 16.92 -3.02
CA PRO A 30 0.47 15.82 -3.86
C PRO A 30 1.68 16.23 -4.71
N SER A 31 2.64 15.32 -4.88
CA SER A 31 3.80 15.53 -5.74
C SER A 31 4.39 14.22 -6.24
N CYS A 32 5.15 14.30 -7.34
CA CYS A 32 6.05 13.23 -7.78
C CYS A 32 7.42 13.82 -8.11
N HIS A 33 8.46 13.08 -7.74
CA HIS A 33 9.84 13.41 -8.04
C HIS A 33 10.50 12.23 -8.72
N ILE A 34 11.25 12.52 -9.77
CA ILE A 34 12.03 11.52 -10.50
C ILE A 34 13.49 11.79 -10.22
N SER A 35 14.21 10.74 -9.82
CA SER A 35 15.66 10.76 -9.74
C SER A 35 16.21 9.67 -10.67
N SER A 36 17.24 10.00 -11.44
CA SER A 36 17.79 9.10 -12.46
C SER A 36 19.31 9.12 -12.39
N ARG A 37 19.92 7.93 -12.48
CA ARG A 37 21.36 7.73 -12.52
C ARG A 37 21.70 6.53 -13.40
N ASN A 38 22.41 6.78 -14.51
CA ASN A 38 22.82 5.73 -15.45
C ASN A 38 21.62 4.88 -15.92
N THR A 39 21.61 3.60 -15.56
CA THR A 39 20.58 2.63 -15.93
C THR A 39 19.46 2.51 -14.88
N SER A 40 19.59 3.19 -13.73
CA SER A 40 18.57 3.18 -12.68
C SER A 40 17.84 4.50 -12.57
N ALA A 41 16.55 4.42 -12.29
CA ALA A 41 15.73 5.56 -11.93
C ALA A 41 14.81 5.20 -10.77
N SER A 42 14.43 6.22 -9.99
CA SER A 42 13.40 6.12 -8.99
C SER A 42 12.35 7.21 -9.20
N VAL A 43 11.10 6.82 -9.04
CA VAL A 43 9.94 7.71 -9.07
C VAL A 43 9.33 7.64 -7.68
N THR A 44 9.28 8.77 -6.99
CA THR A 44 8.66 8.86 -5.66
C THR A 44 7.50 9.82 -5.74
N CYS A 45 6.30 9.28 -5.58
CA CYS A 45 5.05 10.01 -5.51
C CYS A 45 4.54 10.03 -4.06
N SER A 46 4.00 11.16 -3.61
CA SER A 46 3.60 11.34 -2.23
C SER A 46 2.30 12.13 -2.13
N HIS A 47 1.52 11.83 -1.08
CA HIS A 47 0.31 12.57 -0.71
C HIS A 47 -0.77 12.59 -1.79
N PHE A 48 -0.86 11.51 -2.59
CA PHE A 48 -1.95 11.35 -3.53
C PHE A 48 -3.25 11.13 -2.75
N GLY A 49 -4.28 11.88 -3.15
CA GLY A 49 -5.62 11.88 -2.55
C GLY A 49 -6.71 11.45 -3.51
N SER A 50 -6.40 11.37 -4.80
CA SER A 50 -7.38 11.10 -5.85
C SER A 50 -6.78 10.32 -7.02
N PRO A 51 -7.60 9.57 -7.77
CA PRO A 51 -7.20 8.97 -9.04
C PRO A 51 -6.58 9.98 -10.04
N SER A 52 -7.04 11.23 -10.06
CA SER A 52 -6.51 12.28 -10.94
C SER A 52 -5.08 12.70 -10.66
N ASP A 53 -4.56 12.44 -9.45
CA ASP A 53 -3.17 12.76 -9.11
C ASP A 53 -2.18 11.93 -9.94
N PHE A 54 -2.55 10.70 -10.29
CA PHE A 54 -1.72 9.84 -11.16
C PHE A 54 -1.57 10.46 -12.55
N GLU A 55 -2.64 10.98 -13.14
CA GLU A 55 -2.59 11.63 -14.45
C GLU A 55 -1.89 12.99 -14.42
N HIS A 56 -1.98 13.72 -13.31
CA HIS A 56 -1.42 15.07 -13.22
C HIS A 56 0.08 15.08 -12.91
N PHE A 57 0.55 14.19 -12.02
CA PHE A 57 1.91 14.25 -11.48
C PHE A 57 2.87 13.21 -12.06
N ILE A 58 2.36 12.11 -12.64
CA ILE A 58 3.21 11.09 -13.25
C ILE A 58 3.45 11.43 -14.72
N GLN A 59 4.69 11.80 -15.05
CA GLN A 59 5.08 12.10 -16.43
C GLN A 59 5.41 10.82 -17.20
N ARG A 60 4.43 10.27 -17.90
CA ARG A 60 4.56 9.07 -18.74
C ARG A 60 5.03 9.42 -20.16
N PRO A 61 5.70 8.50 -20.89
CA PRO A 61 6.13 7.17 -20.47
C PRO A 61 7.37 7.20 -19.56
N LEU A 62 7.44 6.25 -18.62
CA LEU A 62 8.58 6.06 -17.73
C LEU A 62 9.22 4.70 -18.03
N SER A 63 10.36 4.73 -18.72
CA SER A 63 11.10 3.52 -19.06
C SER A 63 12.58 3.67 -18.73
N HIS A 64 13.06 2.81 -17.84
CA HIS A 64 14.46 2.63 -17.49
C HIS A 64 14.73 1.13 -17.26
N PRO A 65 15.95 0.63 -17.51
CA PRO A 65 16.28 -0.78 -17.26
C PRO A 65 16.00 -1.24 -15.84
N THR A 66 16.19 -0.35 -14.86
CA THR A 66 15.81 -0.58 -13.47
C THR A 66 15.06 0.65 -12.97
N LEU A 67 13.74 0.52 -12.81
CA LEU A 67 12.89 1.61 -12.39
C LEU A 67 12.17 1.23 -11.09
N SER A 68 12.49 1.94 -10.01
CA SER A 68 11.79 1.78 -8.73
C SER A 68 10.69 2.82 -8.59
N PHE A 69 9.46 2.37 -8.39
CA PHE A 69 8.31 3.22 -8.15
C PHE A 69 7.91 3.14 -6.67
N LEU A 70 7.88 4.28 -5.98
CA LEU A 70 7.43 4.42 -4.61
C LEU A 70 6.23 5.34 -4.57
N LEU A 71 5.08 4.83 -4.14
CA LEU A 71 3.95 5.64 -3.70
C LEU A 71 3.96 5.66 -2.18
N LYS A 72 3.95 6.85 -1.58
CA LYS A 72 3.97 6.96 -0.12
C LYS A 72 3.01 7.99 0.46
N ASP A 73 2.69 7.84 1.74
CA ASP A 73 1.93 8.82 2.53
C ASP A 73 0.62 9.27 1.83
N SER A 74 -0.08 8.33 1.19
CA SER A 74 -1.20 8.59 0.28
C SER A 74 -2.48 7.95 0.80
N ARG A 75 -3.64 8.55 0.52
CA ARG A 75 -4.94 8.07 0.97
C ARG A 75 -5.93 8.15 -0.17
N LEU A 76 -6.36 6.99 -0.65
CA LEU A 76 -7.11 6.83 -1.89
C LEU A 76 -8.37 6.01 -1.64
N ASP A 77 -9.47 6.38 -2.27
CA ASP A 77 -10.65 5.50 -2.26
C ASP A 77 -10.38 4.24 -3.09
N ALA A 78 -9.68 4.37 -4.21
CA ALA A 78 -9.22 3.28 -5.05
C ALA A 78 -7.94 3.66 -5.81
N LEU A 79 -7.15 2.67 -6.19
CA LEU A 79 -6.10 2.86 -7.20
C LEU A 79 -6.75 2.94 -8.60
N PRO A 80 -6.40 3.94 -9.43
CA PRO A 80 -6.98 4.06 -10.76
C PRO A 80 -6.63 2.87 -11.65
N SER A 81 -7.57 2.52 -12.52
CA SER A 81 -7.35 1.74 -13.73
C SER A 81 -6.13 2.25 -14.48
N GLY A 82 -5.12 1.41 -14.71
CA GLY A 82 -3.93 1.79 -15.44
C GLY A 82 -3.05 2.84 -14.75
N ALA A 83 -3.08 2.90 -13.42
CA ALA A 83 -2.18 3.74 -12.60
C ALA A 83 -0.71 3.66 -13.06
N PHE A 84 -0.30 2.50 -13.57
CA PHE A 84 1.05 2.17 -14.00
C PHE A 84 1.17 1.87 -15.51
N VAL A 85 0.17 2.23 -16.32
CA VAL A 85 0.31 2.16 -17.78
C VAL A 85 1.47 3.05 -18.22
N ASP A 86 2.24 2.56 -19.18
CA ASP A 86 3.47 3.19 -19.68
C ASP A 86 4.53 3.47 -18.60
N VAL A 87 4.48 2.73 -17.48
CA VAL A 87 5.51 2.72 -16.43
C VAL A 87 6.16 1.33 -16.39
N SER A 88 7.37 1.21 -16.92
CA SER A 88 8.12 -0.07 -16.89
C SER A 88 8.86 -0.27 -15.55
N ALA A 89 8.12 -0.20 -14.42
CA ALA A 89 8.72 -0.36 -13.09
C ALA A 89 9.13 -1.81 -12.83
N THR A 90 10.36 -2.00 -12.36
CA THR A 90 10.89 -3.30 -11.91
C THR A 90 10.60 -3.53 -10.43
N SER A 91 10.45 -2.46 -9.64
CA SER A 91 9.98 -2.55 -8.26
C SER A 91 8.89 -1.53 -7.96
N LEU A 92 7.89 -1.95 -7.18
CA LEU A 92 6.79 -1.12 -6.71
C LEU A 92 6.70 -1.22 -5.19
N GLU A 93 6.70 -0.09 -4.52
CA GLU A 93 6.48 0.01 -3.08
C GLU A 93 5.30 0.94 -2.77
N LEU A 94 4.40 0.46 -1.91
CA LEU A 94 3.35 1.24 -1.28
C LEU A 94 3.71 1.39 0.21
N SER A 95 4.15 2.57 0.63
CA SER A 95 4.57 2.88 2.01
C SER A 95 3.61 3.87 2.66
N ASN A 96 2.94 3.47 3.75
CA ASN A 96 1.92 4.31 4.41
C ASN A 96 0.84 4.80 3.41
N VAL A 97 0.36 3.87 2.58
CA VAL A 97 -0.68 4.11 1.58
C VAL A 97 -1.98 3.42 2.02
N SER A 98 -3.02 4.21 2.27
CA SER A 98 -4.36 3.69 2.53
C SER A 98 -5.16 3.67 1.23
N VAL A 99 -5.65 2.48 0.86
CA VAL A 99 -6.59 2.29 -0.25
C VAL A 99 -7.85 1.66 0.33
N ALA A 100 -9.03 2.23 0.05
CA ALA A 100 -10.29 1.70 0.56
C ALA A 100 -10.76 0.46 -0.21
N SER A 101 -10.47 0.38 -1.52
CA SER A 101 -10.69 -0.82 -2.33
C SER A 101 -9.60 -0.98 -3.39
N PHE A 102 -8.94 -2.13 -3.44
CA PHE A 102 -8.06 -2.47 -4.57
C PHE A 102 -8.84 -3.00 -5.77
N ALA A 103 -10.04 -3.54 -5.54
CA ALA A 103 -10.97 -3.89 -6.59
C ALA A 103 -11.67 -2.64 -7.13
N PHE A 104 -11.25 -2.17 -8.31
CA PHE A 104 -12.01 -1.19 -9.07
C PHE A 104 -12.78 -1.90 -10.19
N ALA A 105 -14.07 -1.58 -10.29
CA ALA A 105 -15.12 -2.37 -10.95
C ALA A 105 -14.88 -2.76 -12.43
N GLU A 106 -13.86 -2.23 -13.11
CA GLU A 106 -13.63 -2.50 -14.53
C GLU A 106 -12.19 -2.91 -14.92
N SER A 107 -11.20 -2.86 -14.01
CA SER A 107 -9.82 -3.24 -14.38
C SER A 107 -8.85 -3.38 -13.19
N ASN A 108 -7.80 -4.18 -13.37
CA ASN A 108 -6.70 -4.32 -12.43
C ASN A 108 -5.85 -3.03 -12.32
N PRO A 109 -5.64 -2.44 -11.13
CA PRO A 109 -4.82 -1.23 -10.96
C PRO A 109 -3.33 -1.46 -11.28
N PHE A 110 -2.86 -2.71 -11.23
CA PHE A 110 -1.49 -3.09 -11.58
C PHE A 110 -1.30 -3.34 -13.08
N ALA A 111 -2.31 -3.06 -13.92
CA ALA A 111 -2.18 -3.16 -15.36
C ALA A 111 -1.07 -2.25 -15.90
N GLY A 112 -0.30 -2.76 -16.86
CA GLY A 112 0.92 -2.15 -17.40
C GLY A 112 2.23 -2.68 -16.78
N LEU A 113 2.14 -3.40 -15.67
CA LEU A 113 3.29 -3.96 -14.94
C LEU A 113 3.52 -5.46 -15.20
N GLU A 114 2.68 -6.11 -16.00
CA GLU A 114 2.60 -7.56 -16.15
C GLU A 114 3.93 -8.20 -16.57
N ALA A 115 4.69 -7.50 -17.41
CA ALA A 115 5.94 -7.96 -17.98
C ALA A 115 7.18 -7.24 -17.43
N SER A 116 7.04 -6.35 -16.45
CA SER A 116 8.14 -5.53 -15.93
C SER A 116 8.38 -5.71 -14.43
N LEU A 117 7.33 -5.91 -13.63
CA LEU A 117 7.46 -5.89 -12.19
C LEU A 117 8.06 -7.17 -11.64
N GLU A 118 9.19 -7.03 -10.94
CA GLU A 118 9.93 -8.13 -10.30
C GLU A 118 9.76 -8.15 -8.78
N SER A 119 9.42 -7.01 -8.18
CA SER A 119 9.28 -6.88 -6.72
C SER A 119 8.12 -5.97 -6.36
N ILE A 120 7.28 -6.43 -5.42
CA ILE A 120 6.24 -5.61 -4.81
C ILE A 120 6.40 -5.59 -3.29
N THR A 121 6.29 -4.40 -2.71
CA THR A 121 6.39 -4.18 -1.25
C THR A 121 5.19 -3.39 -0.75
N PHE A 122 4.56 -3.89 0.30
CA PHE A 122 3.59 -3.15 1.11
C PHE A 122 4.24 -2.85 2.46
N SER A 123 4.41 -1.57 2.78
CA SER A 123 5.14 -1.13 3.96
C SER A 123 4.40 -0.09 4.80
N ASP A 124 4.81 0.04 6.06
CA ASP A 124 4.47 1.15 6.95
C ASP A 124 2.96 1.39 7.11
N GLY A 125 2.22 0.33 7.43
CA GLY A 125 0.78 0.39 7.63
C GLY A 125 -0.06 0.57 6.36
N SER A 126 0.51 0.31 5.17
CA SER A 126 -0.25 0.32 3.92
C SER A 126 -1.40 -0.70 3.92
N SER A 127 -2.50 -0.37 3.23
CA SER A 127 -3.57 -1.31 2.95
C SER A 127 -3.05 -2.46 2.08
N LEU A 128 -3.54 -3.67 2.35
CA LEU A 128 -3.34 -4.85 1.50
C LEU A 128 -4.57 -5.06 0.61
N PRO A 129 -4.41 -5.69 -0.58
CA PRO A 129 -5.55 -6.05 -1.41
C PRO A 129 -6.47 -7.05 -0.68
N GLU A 130 -7.77 -6.99 -0.95
CA GLU A 130 -8.75 -7.92 -0.40
C GLU A 130 -8.51 -9.36 -0.90
N SER A 131 -7.82 -9.49 -2.03
CA SER A 131 -7.46 -10.75 -2.67
C SER A 131 -6.15 -10.62 -3.45
N TRP A 132 -5.24 -11.56 -3.24
CA TRP A 132 -3.93 -11.65 -3.90
C TRP A 132 -4.03 -12.01 -5.39
N VAL A 133 -5.18 -12.52 -5.83
CA VAL A 133 -5.50 -12.77 -7.25
C VAL A 133 -5.29 -11.54 -8.13
N ILE A 134 -5.35 -10.33 -7.56
CA ILE A 134 -5.10 -9.08 -8.30
C ILE A 134 -3.65 -9.00 -8.83
N LEU A 135 -2.72 -9.78 -8.28
CA LEU A 135 -1.32 -9.81 -8.72
C LEU A 135 -1.01 -10.99 -9.66
N LYS A 136 -1.99 -11.85 -9.99
CA LYS A 136 -1.79 -13.12 -10.71
C LYS A 136 -1.16 -12.98 -12.10
N ASP A 137 -1.37 -11.83 -12.76
CA ASP A 137 -0.95 -11.60 -14.14
C ASP A 137 0.46 -10.95 -14.21
N LEU A 138 1.09 -10.69 -13.06
CA LEU A 138 2.45 -10.14 -12.96
C LEU A 138 3.50 -11.22 -13.23
N SER A 139 3.61 -11.62 -14.49
CA SER A 139 4.41 -12.77 -14.95
C SER A 139 5.88 -12.76 -14.53
N ASN A 140 6.46 -11.58 -14.26
CA ASN A 140 7.86 -11.43 -13.80
C ASN A 140 8.01 -11.23 -12.30
N LEU A 141 6.94 -11.28 -11.50
CA LEU A 141 6.99 -11.03 -10.06
C LEU A 141 7.78 -12.12 -9.34
N ILE A 142 8.90 -11.75 -8.73
CA ILE A 142 9.82 -12.65 -8.02
C ILE A 142 9.69 -12.49 -6.50
N ASN A 143 9.58 -11.24 -6.03
CA ASN A 143 9.62 -10.91 -4.61
C ASN A 143 8.30 -10.27 -4.15
N VAL A 144 7.74 -10.79 -3.06
CA VAL A 144 6.61 -10.18 -2.36
C VAL A 144 7.04 -9.89 -0.93
N SER A 145 6.96 -8.63 -0.51
CA SER A 145 7.41 -8.17 0.80
C SER A 145 6.30 -7.43 1.54
N LEU A 146 6.09 -7.83 2.80
CA LEU A 146 5.11 -7.27 3.72
C LEU A 146 5.88 -6.78 4.96
N SER A 147 5.97 -5.46 5.16
CA SER A 147 6.85 -4.89 6.18
C SER A 147 6.14 -3.87 7.05
N ASN A 148 6.31 -3.94 8.37
CA ASN A 148 5.75 -2.95 9.29
C ASN A 148 4.23 -2.78 9.11
N LEU A 149 3.50 -3.89 9.02
CA LEU A 149 2.05 -3.93 8.82
C LEU A 149 1.33 -4.45 10.07
N THR A 150 0.05 -4.12 10.19
CA THR A 150 -0.81 -4.62 11.26
C THR A 150 -1.89 -5.54 10.73
N LEU A 151 -2.17 -6.63 11.46
CA LEU A 151 -3.25 -7.59 11.12
C LEU A 151 -3.12 -8.16 9.70
N VAL A 152 -1.90 -8.55 9.32
CA VAL A 152 -1.64 -9.17 8.01
C VAL A 152 -2.41 -10.50 7.92
N ASN A 153 -3.26 -10.61 6.90
CA ASN A 153 -4.00 -11.83 6.60
C ASN A 153 -3.32 -12.57 5.45
N LEU A 154 -2.76 -13.74 5.75
CA LEU A 154 -2.10 -14.63 4.79
C LEU A 154 -3.08 -15.72 4.37
N THR A 155 -3.97 -15.38 3.46
CA THR A 155 -5.06 -16.23 2.99
C THR A 155 -4.61 -17.19 1.87
N ARG A 156 -5.40 -18.24 1.62
CA ARG A 156 -5.11 -19.30 0.64
C ARG A 156 -4.91 -18.78 -0.78
N ASP A 157 -5.60 -17.71 -1.14
CA ASP A 157 -5.47 -17.08 -2.46
C ASP A 157 -4.11 -16.40 -2.67
N PHE A 158 -3.28 -16.24 -1.64
CA PHE A 158 -1.86 -15.92 -1.80
C PHE A 158 -1.14 -16.95 -2.70
N GLY A 159 -1.60 -18.20 -2.70
CA GLY A 159 -1.14 -19.23 -3.63
C GLY A 159 -1.51 -18.98 -5.10
N GLN A 160 -2.34 -17.97 -5.40
CA GLN A 160 -2.69 -17.55 -6.77
C GLN A 160 -1.72 -16.51 -7.34
N LEU A 161 -0.68 -16.13 -6.58
CA LEU A 161 0.40 -15.34 -7.12
C LEU A 161 1.08 -16.06 -8.30
N PRO A 162 1.71 -15.31 -9.21
CA PRO A 162 2.39 -15.85 -10.37
C PRO A 162 3.40 -16.96 -9.99
N ALA A 163 3.51 -17.98 -10.84
CA ALA A 163 4.48 -19.06 -10.64
C ALA A 163 5.95 -18.58 -10.69
N SER A 164 6.21 -17.32 -11.07
CA SER A 164 7.50 -16.63 -11.01
C SER A 164 7.91 -16.18 -9.61
N VAL A 165 7.00 -16.19 -8.62
CA VAL A 165 7.35 -15.84 -7.24
C VAL A 165 8.37 -16.84 -6.68
N ARG A 166 9.41 -16.32 -6.04
CA ARG A 166 10.51 -17.08 -5.41
C ARG A 166 10.67 -16.72 -3.95
N HIS A 167 10.49 -15.46 -3.58
CA HIS A 167 10.78 -14.97 -2.25
C HIS A 167 9.56 -14.30 -1.64
N VAL A 168 9.23 -14.72 -0.43
CA VAL A 168 8.19 -14.10 0.39
C VAL A 168 8.81 -13.65 1.70
N LEU A 169 8.70 -12.35 1.98
CA LEU A 169 9.20 -11.73 3.20
C LEU A 169 8.04 -11.13 3.98
N VAL A 170 7.91 -11.50 5.25
CA VAL A 170 7.05 -10.84 6.22
C VAL A 170 7.94 -10.35 7.36
N HIS A 171 8.00 -9.05 7.56
CA HIS A 171 8.95 -8.44 8.50
C HIS A 171 8.27 -7.41 9.41
N SER A 172 8.62 -7.43 10.70
CA SER A 172 8.17 -6.44 11.67
C SER A 172 6.64 -6.22 11.64
N SER A 173 5.86 -7.28 11.43
CA SER A 173 4.41 -7.19 11.21
C SER A 173 3.63 -8.02 12.22
N THR A 174 2.39 -7.63 12.50
CA THR A 174 1.46 -8.47 13.26
C THR A 174 0.55 -9.23 12.32
N ILE A 175 0.28 -10.49 12.66
CA ILE A 175 -0.47 -11.46 11.88
C ILE A 175 -1.90 -11.50 12.41
N GLY A 176 -2.86 -11.17 11.55
CA GLY A 176 -4.28 -11.29 11.87
C GLY A 176 -4.79 -12.71 11.67
N TYR A 177 -4.40 -13.34 10.56
CA TYR A 177 -4.88 -14.65 10.15
C TYR A 177 -3.88 -15.31 9.18
N VAL A 178 -3.79 -16.66 9.22
CA VAL A 178 -2.98 -17.45 8.29
C VAL A 178 -3.73 -18.73 7.93
N ASP A 179 -3.97 -18.94 6.63
CA ASP A 179 -4.48 -20.22 6.13
C ASP A 179 -3.39 -21.29 6.17
N GLU A 180 -3.76 -22.53 6.47
CA GLU A 180 -2.81 -23.64 6.63
C GLU A 180 -2.02 -23.99 5.35
N ASP A 181 -2.44 -23.50 4.19
CA ASP A 181 -1.89 -23.77 2.87
C ASP A 181 -1.62 -22.50 2.03
N TRP A 182 -1.44 -21.35 2.67
CA TRP A 182 -1.32 -20.05 2.00
C TRP A 182 -0.18 -19.95 0.97
N LEU A 183 0.95 -20.64 1.14
CA LEU A 183 2.03 -20.75 0.13
C LEU A 183 1.96 -22.04 -0.69
N GLY A 184 0.98 -22.91 -0.44
CA GLY A 184 0.96 -24.29 -0.92
C GLY A 184 0.97 -24.43 -2.44
N ALA A 185 0.46 -23.42 -3.15
CA ALA A 185 0.33 -23.39 -4.61
C ALA A 185 1.46 -22.62 -5.33
N LEU A 186 2.55 -22.26 -4.64
CA LEU A 186 3.70 -21.56 -5.25
C LEU A 186 4.83 -22.55 -5.61
N PRO A 187 4.83 -23.13 -6.83
CA PRO A 187 5.67 -24.30 -7.14
C PRO A 187 7.18 -24.03 -7.11
N ASN A 188 7.57 -22.77 -7.28
CA ASN A 188 8.95 -22.35 -7.43
C ASN A 188 9.45 -21.53 -6.21
N LEU A 189 8.73 -21.56 -5.10
CA LEU A 189 9.11 -20.82 -3.90
C LEU A 189 10.48 -21.30 -3.39
N GLN A 190 11.41 -20.36 -3.23
CA GLN A 190 12.80 -20.60 -2.83
C GLN A 190 13.10 -20.14 -1.41
N ALA A 191 12.54 -19.01 -1.00
CA ALA A 191 12.77 -18.43 0.31
C ALA A 191 11.48 -17.94 0.95
N VAL A 192 11.30 -18.28 2.22
CA VAL A 192 10.27 -17.72 3.10
C VAL A 192 10.95 -17.21 4.34
N THR A 193 10.84 -15.90 4.57
CA THR A 193 11.39 -15.24 5.75
C THR A 193 10.24 -14.57 6.49
N VAL A 194 10.00 -14.98 7.73
CA VAL A 194 9.08 -14.33 8.66
C VAL A 194 9.90 -13.91 9.87
N GLN A 195 10.14 -12.61 10.01
CA GLN A 195 11.02 -12.05 11.04
C GLN A 195 10.33 -10.94 11.83
N ASN A 196 10.65 -10.84 13.12
CA ASN A 196 10.15 -9.80 14.01
C ASN A 196 8.61 -9.71 13.97
N SER A 197 7.95 -10.86 13.81
CA SER A 197 6.49 -10.94 13.65
C SER A 197 5.91 -11.88 14.70
N ASP A 198 4.62 -11.77 14.98
CA ASP A 198 3.93 -12.57 16.01
C ASP A 198 3.40 -13.92 15.48
N LEU A 199 3.96 -14.44 14.39
CA LEU A 199 3.61 -15.76 13.86
C LEU A 199 4.10 -16.87 14.79
N THR A 200 3.20 -17.45 15.58
CA THR A 200 3.56 -18.46 16.58
C THR A 200 3.65 -19.89 16.06
N VAL A 201 2.94 -20.21 14.97
CA VAL A 201 2.88 -21.57 14.41
C VAL A 201 3.11 -21.53 12.92
N PHE A 202 4.08 -22.31 12.46
CA PHE A 202 4.35 -22.51 11.04
C PHE A 202 4.26 -24.01 10.72
N LEU A 203 3.26 -24.40 9.91
CA LEU A 203 2.99 -25.80 9.59
C LEU A 203 3.67 -26.20 8.27
N ARG A 204 4.08 -27.47 8.15
CA ARG A 204 4.59 -28.00 6.88
C ARG A 204 3.56 -27.91 5.75
N SER A 205 2.27 -27.90 6.07
CA SER A 205 1.18 -27.72 5.11
C SER A 205 1.18 -26.36 4.44
N MET A 206 1.75 -25.34 5.10
CA MET A 206 1.80 -23.97 4.56
C MET A 206 2.69 -23.91 3.33
N LEU A 207 3.73 -24.75 3.26
CA LEU A 207 4.69 -24.82 2.17
C LEU A 207 4.21 -25.72 1.01
N PRO A 208 4.72 -25.50 -0.22
CA PRO A 208 4.42 -26.36 -1.37
C PRO A 208 4.71 -27.85 -1.12
N LYS A 209 4.00 -28.71 -1.85
CA LYS A 209 4.09 -30.18 -1.73
C LYS A 209 4.36 -30.83 -3.11
N PRO A 210 5.59 -31.28 -3.40
CA PRO A 210 6.83 -31.06 -2.63
C PRO A 210 7.31 -29.61 -2.74
N ALA A 211 8.06 -29.14 -1.74
CA ALA A 211 8.71 -27.82 -1.77
C ALA A 211 10.10 -27.94 -2.43
N ALA A 212 10.13 -28.37 -3.70
CA ALA A 212 11.36 -28.81 -4.37
C ALA A 212 12.41 -27.69 -4.57
N ALA A 213 11.95 -26.45 -4.70
CA ALA A 213 12.83 -25.28 -4.90
C ALA A 213 13.21 -24.57 -3.58
N LEU A 214 12.59 -24.94 -2.45
CA LEU A 214 12.75 -24.22 -1.19
C LEU A 214 14.13 -24.49 -0.59
N THR A 215 14.95 -23.46 -0.46
CA THR A 215 16.30 -23.51 0.10
C THR A 215 16.41 -22.75 1.42
N THR A 216 15.54 -21.77 1.65
CA THR A 216 15.58 -20.90 2.82
C THR A 216 14.23 -20.86 3.51
N LEU A 217 14.21 -21.18 4.79
CA LEU A 217 13.08 -20.97 5.69
C LEU A 217 13.62 -20.34 6.96
N GLU A 218 13.29 -19.07 7.18
CA GLU A 218 13.74 -18.31 8.34
C GLU A 218 12.53 -17.77 9.10
N LEU A 219 12.41 -18.18 10.37
CA LEU A 219 11.29 -17.86 11.24
C LEU A 219 11.87 -17.36 12.56
N GLN A 220 11.75 -16.05 12.85
CA GLN A 220 12.30 -15.42 14.06
C GLN A 220 11.37 -14.35 14.66
#